data_AF-A0A942EZC0-F1
#
_entry.id   AF-A0A942EZC0-F1
#
_cell.length_a   1.000
_cell.length_b   1.000
_cell.length_c   1.000
_cell.angle_alpha   90.00
_cell.angle_beta   90.00
_cell.angle_gamma   90.00
#
_symmetry.space_group_name_H-M   'P 1'
#
loop_
_entity.id
_entity.type
_entity.pdbx_description
1 polymer ?
#
loop_
_entity_poly.entity_id
_entity_poly.type
_entity_poly.pdbx_seq_one_letter_code
_entity_poly.pdbx_strand_id
1 'polypeptide(L)' 'MAEIGFIGLGIMGKPMAGHLVKAGHTVHVCDLVEASVKHLCSLGAGRCSCAKEVAQKSKIIFI' A
#
# COMPACT_ATOMS: atom_id res chain seq x y z
N MET A 1 -10.12 -5.73 -10.81
CA MET A 1 -9.32 -4.83 -9.95
C MET A 1 -9.43 -5.34 -8.52
N ALA A 2 -8.32 -5.69 -7.86
CA ALA A 2 -8.33 -6.15 -6.48
C ALA A 2 -8.07 -4.98 -5.51
N GLU A 3 -8.61 -5.07 -4.29
CA GLU A 3 -8.37 -4.12 -3.20
C GLU A 3 -7.36 -4.72 -2.22
N ILE A 4 -6.12 -4.21 -2.28
CA ILE A 4 -4.96 -4.79 -1.61
C ILE A 4 -4.39 -3.80 -0.60
N GLY A 5 -4.05 -4.29 0.58
CA GLY A 5 -3.45 -3.52 1.66
C GLY A 5 -2.00 -3.94 1.91
N PHE A 6 -1.12 -2.97 2.15
CA PHE A 6 0.23 -3.20 2.67
C PHE A 6 0.41 -2.44 3.98
N ILE A 7 0.80 -3.18 5.03
CA ILE A 7 1.19 -2.63 6.32
C ILE A 7 2.67 -2.93 6.48
N GLY A 8 3.52 -1.95 6.19
CA GLY A 8 4.97 -2.18 6.05
C GLY A 8 5.42 -2.12 4.58
N LEU A 9 6.31 -1.19 4.29
CA LEU A 9 6.84 -0.82 2.97
C LEU A 9 8.37 -0.83 3.00
N GLY A 10 8.94 -1.87 3.61
CA GLY A 10 10.39 -2.13 3.60
C GLY A 10 10.92 -2.50 2.22
N ILE A 11 12.07 -3.19 2.21
CA ILE A 11 12.78 -3.55 0.96
C ILE A 11 11.90 -4.37 0.00
N MET A 12 11.07 -5.28 0.51
CA MET A 12 10.17 -6.10 -0.31
C MET A 12 8.80 -5.46 -0.53
N GLY A 13 8.16 -4.93 0.53
CA GLY A 13 6.80 -4.42 0.44
C GLY A 13 6.65 -3.26 -0.56
N LYS A 14 7.63 -2.35 -0.60
CA LYS A 14 7.60 -1.19 -1.50
C LYS A 14 7.58 -1.56 -3.00
N PRO A 15 8.53 -2.36 -3.55
CA PRO A 15 8.47 -2.74 -4.95
C PRO A 15 7.25 -3.61 -5.28
N MET A 16 6.81 -4.49 -4.37
CA MET A 16 5.61 -5.30 -4.57
C MET A 16 4.35 -4.45 -4.72
N ALA A 17 4.12 -3.53 -3.78
CA ALA A 17 2.99 -2.61 -3.84
C ALA A 17 3.04 -1.74 -5.10
N GLY A 18 4.22 -1.25 -5.49
CA GLY A 18 4.41 -0.48 -6.72
C GLY A 18 4.06 -1.26 -7.99
N HIS A 19 4.43 -2.54 -8.08
CA HIS A 19 4.04 -3.39 -9.22
C HIS A 19 2.52 -3.62 -9.28
N LEU A 20 1.87 -3.83 -8.14
CA LEU A 20 0.42 -4.03 -8.07
C LEU A 20 -0.35 -2.75 -8.45
N VAL A 21 0.15 -1.57 -8.05
CA VAL A 21 -0.39 -0.29 -8.52
C VAL A 21 -0.25 -0.18 -10.05
N LYS A 22 0.93 -0.44 -10.60
CA LYS A 22 1.17 -0.40 -12.06
C LYS A 22 0.31 -1.41 -12.83
N ALA A 23 -0.01 -2.55 -12.23
CA ALA A 23 -0.91 -3.56 -12.78
C ALA A 23 -2.39 -3.14 -12.74
N GLY A 24 -2.72 -1.96 -12.20
CA GLY A 24 -4.08 -1.44 -12.13
C GLY A 24 -4.89 -2.05 -10.98
N HIS A 25 -4.26 -2.40 -9.86
CA HIS A 25 -4.97 -2.74 -8.62
C HIS A 25 -5.12 -1.53 -7.72
N THR A 26 -6.15 -1.55 -6.87
CA THR A 26 -6.34 -0.53 -5.83
C THR A 26 -5.49 -0.92 -4.63
N VAL A 27 -4.40 -0.20 -4.39
CA VAL A 27 -3.45 -0.51 -3.32
C VAL A 27 -3.52 0.55 -2.22
N HIS A 28 -3.75 0.11 -0.99
CA HIS A 28 -3.78 0.93 0.21
C HIS A 28 -2.54 0.65 1.04
N VAL A 29 -1.83 1.69 1.48
CA VAL A 29 -0.52 1.52 2.11
C VAL A 29 -0.40 2.28 3.43
N CYS A 30 0.24 1.66 4.40
CA CYS A 30 0.57 2.24 5.71
C CYS A 30 1.99 1.82 6.10
N ASP A 31 2.82 2.78 6.48
CA ASP A 31 4.18 2.54 7.00
C ASP A 31 4.58 3.66 7.97
N LEU A 32 5.51 3.37 8.87
CA LEU A 32 6.08 4.36 9.81
C LEU A 32 6.99 5.36 9.09
N VAL A 33 7.69 4.92 8.04
CA VAL A 33 8.56 5.72 7.20
C VAL A 33 7.73 6.45 6.15
N GLU A 34 7.47 7.73 6.41
CA GLU A 34 6.60 8.55 5.56
C GLU A 34 7.09 8.65 4.10
N ALA A 35 8.41 8.59 3.89
CA ALA A 35 9.01 8.62 2.56
C ALA A 35 8.54 7.45 1.68
N SER A 36 8.38 6.26 2.27
CA SER A 36 7.90 5.07 1.55
C SER A 36 6.45 5.21 1.12
N VAL A 37 5.60 5.76 2.00
CA VAL A 37 4.19 6.05 1.70
C VAL A 37 4.10 7.10 0.58
N LYS A 38 4.82 8.22 0.70
CA LYS A 38 4.83 9.29 -0.31
C LYS A 38 5.25 8.79 -1.69
N HIS A 39 6.27 7.94 -1.75
CA HIS A 39 6.71 7.33 -3.00
C HIS A 39 5.59 6.50 -3.65
N LEU A 40 4.90 5.63 -2.91
CA LEU A 40 3.83 4.83 -3.48
C LEU A 40 2.59 5.65 -3.83
N CYS A 41 2.27 6.69 -3.06
CA CYS A 41 1.21 7.63 -3.42
C CYS A 41 1.50 8.35 -4.74
N SER A 42 2.77 8.72 -5.02
CA SER A 42 3.13 9.28 -6.33
C SER A 42 2.96 8.31 -7.51
N LEU A 43 2.88 7.01 -7.23
CA LEU A 43 2.59 5.98 -8.23
C LEU A 43 1.09 5.67 -8.36
N GLY A 44 0.25 6.17 -7.43
CA GLY A 44 -1.21 5.94 -7.42
C GLY A 44 -1.75 5.13 -6.23
N ALA A 45 -0.93 4.80 -5.23
CA ALA A 45 -1.42 4.12 -4.02
C ALA A 45 -2.22 5.06 -3.10
N GLY A 46 -3.25 4.52 -2.45
CA GLY A 46 -4.00 5.21 -1.39
C GLY A 46 -3.25 5.18 -0.06
N ARG A 47 -3.03 6.34 0.56
CA ARG A 47 -2.46 6.43 1.90
C ARG A 47 -3.49 6.02 2.96
N CYS A 48 -3.05 5.22 3.92
CA CYS A 48 -3.75 4.97 5.18
C CYS A 48 -2.93 5.46 6.37
N SER A 49 -3.61 5.93 7.40
CA SER A 49 -3.02 6.47 8.64
C SER A 49 -2.62 5.39 9.65
N CYS A 50 -3.24 4.21 9.56
CA CYS A 50 -2.99 3.08 10.45
C CYS A 50 -3.43 1.74 9.83
N ALA A 51 -3.00 0.64 10.44
CA ALA A 51 -3.39 -0.72 10.04
C ALA A 51 -4.91 -0.95 10.01
N LYS A 52 -5.66 -0.35 10.95
CA LYS A 52 -7.13 -0.43 10.99
C LYS A 52 -7.75 0.10 9.70
N GLU A 53 -7.26 1.23 9.21
CA GLU A 53 -7.78 1.85 7.99
C GLU A 53 -7.46 1.01 6.74
N VAL A 54 -6.26 0.41 6.68
CA VAL A 54 -5.89 -0.53 5.61
C VAL A 54 -6.87 -1.70 5.57
N ALA A 55 -7.18 -2.28 6.74
CA ALA A 55 -8.10 -3.41 6.83
C ALA A 55 -9.55 -3.07 6.48
N GLN A 56 -9.99 -1.82 6.68
CA GLN A 56 -11.32 -1.37 6.29
C GLN A 56 -11.47 -1.18 4.77
N LYS A 57 -10.36 -0.94 4.06
CA LYS A 57 -10.36 -0.58 2.63
C LYS A 57 -9.78 -1.67 1.72
N SER A 58 -9.32 -2.79 2.28
CA SER A 58 -8.64 -3.85 1.54
C SER A 58 -9.22 -5.22 1.87
N LYS A 59 -9.33 -6.08 0.87
CA LYS A 59 -9.80 -7.48 1.03
C LYS A 59 -8.64 -8.46 1.21
N ILE A 60 -7.46 -8.09 0.74
CA ILE A 60 -6.22 -8.87 0.85
C ILE A 60 -5.19 -7.97 1.52
N ILE A 61 -4.51 -8.45 2.55
CA ILE A 61 -3.55 -7.65 3.32
C ILE A 61 -2.21 -8.39 3.41
N PHE A 62 -1.14 -7.68 3.08
CA PHE A 62 0.25 -8.08 3.32
C PHE A 62 0.81 -7.28 4.50
N ILE A 63 1.53 -7.95 5.39
CA ILE A 63 2.17 -7.40 6.60
C ILE A 63 3.65 -7.79 6.57
#